data_AF-A0A7S4UC56-F1
#
_entry.id   AF-A0A7S4UC56-F1
#
_cell.length_a   1.000
_cell.length_b   1.000
_cell.length_c   1.000
_cell.angle_alpha   90.00
_cell.angle_beta   90.00
_cell.angle_gamma   90.00
#
_symmetry.space_group_name_H-M   'P 1'
#
loop_
_entity.id
_entity.type
_entity.pdbx_description
1 polymer ?
#
loop_
_entity_poly.entity_id
_entity_poly.type
_entity_poly.pdbx_seq_one_letter_code
_entity_poly.pdbx_strand_id
1 'polypeptide(L)'
;QYRNLGQLQYKMEKKLEQIDRDIRATHIQLEFCIETFDPNAKKHSDAKKQLYMVRAQTEDELTMLKDKQSRAQEDFQSVEEALVAAGIDFQHPADEQNEEILNRRSKMVE
;
A
#
# COMPACT_ATOMS: atom_id res chain seq x y z
N GLN A 1 17.06 -0.27 -3.05
CA GLN A 1 16.75 1.15 -2.80
C GLN A 1 15.47 1.52 -3.54
N TYR A 2 14.46 2.03 -2.84
CA TYR A 2 13.23 2.55 -3.48
C TYR A 2 13.54 3.96 -4.00
N ARG A 3 13.26 4.23 -5.28
CA ARG A 3 13.71 5.46 -5.97
C ARG A 3 12.84 6.68 -5.69
N ASN A 4 11.58 6.50 -5.31
CA ASN A 4 10.72 7.57 -4.83
C ASN A 4 9.72 7.05 -3.78
N LEU A 5 9.14 7.97 -3.00
CA LEU A 5 8.18 7.67 -1.92
C LEU A 5 6.90 7.00 -2.46
N GLY A 6 6.45 7.41 -3.65
CA GLY A 6 5.27 6.86 -4.31
C GLY A 6 5.38 5.37 -4.66
N GLN A 7 6.54 4.93 -5.13
CA GLN A 7 6.82 3.52 -5.40
C GLN A 7 6.79 2.67 -4.13
N LEU A 8 7.22 3.23 -3.00
CA LEU A 8 7.15 2.56 -1.71
C LEU A 8 5.70 2.44 -1.24
N GLN A 9 4.92 3.53 -1.28
CA GLN A 9 3.50 3.52 -0.95
C GLN A 9 2.72 2.49 -1.80
N TYR A 10 2.91 2.50 -3.13
CA TYR A 10 2.27 1.53 -4.03
C TYR A 10 2.58 0.08 -3.63
N LYS A 11 3.84 -0.23 -3.31
CA LYS A 11 4.22 -1.59 -2.88
C LYS A 11 3.60 -1.96 -1.54
N MET A 12 3.47 -1.01 -0.61
CA MET A 12 2.82 -1.25 0.67
C MET A 12 1.32 -1.46 0.52
N GLU A 13 0.65 -0.72 -0.37
CA GLU A 13 -0.74 -0.96 -0.74
C GLU A 13 -0.90 -2.37 -1.36
N LYS A 14 -0.01 -2.78 -2.27
CA LYS A 14 0.00 -4.15 -2.81
C LYS A 14 0.27 -5.22 -1.75
N LYS A 15 1.11 -4.92 -0.76
CA LYS A 15 1.35 -5.81 0.38
C LYS A 15 0.09 -5.94 1.25
N LEU A 16 -0.62 -4.84 1.54
CA LEU A 16 -1.90 -4.88 2.25
C LEU A 16 -2.95 -5.71 1.49
N GLU A 17 -3.10 -5.50 0.18
CA GLU A 17 -3.99 -6.33 -0.65
C GLU A 17 -3.64 -7.83 -0.55
N GLN A 18 -2.35 -8.17 -0.52
CA GLN A 18 -1.91 -9.55 -0.37
C GLN A 18 -2.22 -10.10 1.02
N ILE A 19 -1.94 -9.35 2.08
CA ILE A 19 -2.26 -9.75 3.46
C ILE A 19 -3.77 -9.99 3.60
N ASP A 20 -4.61 -9.14 3.01
CA ASP A 20 -6.07 -9.33 3.01
C ASP A 20 -6.49 -10.60 2.28
N ARG A 21 -5.82 -10.96 1.17
CA ARG A 21 -6.03 -12.25 0.49
C ARG A 21 -5.63 -13.42 1.40
N ASP A 22 -4.48 -13.33 2.06
CA ASP A 22 -3.95 -14.38 2.94
C ASP A 22 -4.82 -14.58 4.17
N ILE A 23 -5.38 -13.50 4.75
CA ILE A 23 -6.35 -13.56 5.85
C ILE A 23 -7.61 -14.32 5.41
N ARG A 24 -8.15 -14.02 4.23
CA ARG A 24 -9.33 -14.72 3.70
C ARG A 24 -9.04 -16.20 3.46
N ALA A 25 -7.92 -16.53 2.82
CA ALA A 25 -7.52 -17.92 2.57
C ALA A 25 -7.33 -18.69 3.89
N THR A 26 -6.63 -18.09 4.86
CA THR A 26 -6.40 -18.70 6.18
C THR A 26 -7.69 -18.89 6.97
N HIS A 27 -8.64 -17.95 6.84
CA HIS A 27 -9.96 -18.09 7.46
C HIS A 27 -10.74 -19.27 6.89
N ILE A 28 -10.75 -19.44 5.56
CA ILE A 28 -11.40 -20.60 4.93
C ILE A 28 -10.77 -21.91 5.41
N GLN A 29 -9.43 -21.99 5.48
CA GLN A 29 -8.73 -23.16 6.02
C GLN A 29 -9.08 -23.43 7.48
N LEU A 30 -9.20 -22.38 8.29
CA LEU A 30 -9.60 -22.49 9.69
C LEU A 30 -11.01 -23.06 9.82
N GLU A 31 -12.00 -22.51 9.10
CA GLU A 31 -13.38 -23.00 9.15
C GLU A 31 -13.45 -24.47 8.73
N PHE A 32 -12.77 -24.83 7.63
CA PHE A 32 -12.69 -26.22 7.18
C PHE A 32 -12.10 -27.14 8.27
N CYS A 33 -10.97 -26.77 8.88
CA CYS A 33 -10.37 -27.56 9.95
C CYS A 33 -11.28 -27.68 11.17
N ILE A 34 -12.06 -26.65 11.51
CA ILE A 34 -13.04 -26.70 12.61
C ILE A 34 -14.15 -27.69 12.26
N GLU A 35 -14.72 -27.61 11.06
CA GLU A 35 -15.80 -28.49 10.59
C GLU A 35 -15.38 -29.95 10.52
N THR A 36 -14.12 -30.23 10.15
CA THR A 36 -13.58 -31.59 10.06
C THR A 36 -12.90 -32.08 11.34
N PHE A 37 -12.97 -31.31 12.44
CA PHE A 37 -12.26 -31.59 13.70
C PHE A 37 -10.75 -31.85 13.51
N ASP A 38 -10.13 -31.17 12.53
CA ASP A 38 -8.70 -31.26 12.25
C ASP A 38 -7.90 -30.53 13.35
N PRO A 39 -6.92 -31.19 13.99
CA PRO A 39 -6.10 -30.59 15.04
C PRO A 39 -5.30 -29.35 14.57
N ASN A 40 -5.15 -29.14 13.26
CA ASN A 40 -4.50 -27.97 12.68
C ASN A 40 -5.33 -26.68 12.83
N ALA A 41 -6.59 -26.72 13.26
CA ALA A 41 -7.42 -25.53 13.45
C ALA A 41 -6.71 -24.45 14.31
N LYS A 42 -6.01 -24.86 15.38
CA LYS A 42 -5.26 -23.92 16.22
C LYS A 42 -4.15 -23.19 15.44
N LYS A 43 -3.43 -23.91 14.58
CA LYS A 43 -2.36 -23.33 13.75
C LYS A 43 -2.90 -22.26 12.81
N HIS A 44 -4.02 -22.51 12.14
CA HIS A 44 -4.64 -21.53 11.25
C HIS A 44 -5.23 -20.33 12.02
N SER A 45 -5.76 -20.55 13.22
CA SER A 45 -6.21 -19.48 14.12
C SER A 45 -5.06 -18.54 14.51
N ASP A 46 -3.93 -19.10 14.95
CA ASP A 46 -2.75 -18.33 15.33
C ASP A 46 -2.14 -17.60 14.12
N ALA A 47 -2.07 -18.25 12.96
CA ALA A 47 -1.64 -17.61 11.71
C ALA A 47 -2.55 -16.43 11.32
N LYS A 48 -3.87 -16.57 11.43
CA LYS A 48 -4.83 -15.48 11.15
C LYS A 48 -4.61 -14.29 12.07
N LYS A 49 -4.36 -14.52 13.38
CA LYS A 49 -4.04 -13.46 14.34
C LYS A 49 -2.75 -12.72 13.95
N GLN A 50 -1.70 -13.45 13.60
CA GLN A 50 -0.45 -12.83 13.15
C GLN A 50 -0.64 -11.99 11.89
N LEU A 51 -1.42 -12.48 10.92
CA LEU A 51 -1.72 -11.72 9.70
C LEU A 51 -2.46 -10.40 10.01
N TYR A 52 -3.39 -10.38 10.97
CA TYR A 52 -4.03 -9.13 11.40
C TYR A 52 -3.05 -8.15 12.05
N MET A 53 -2.10 -8.63 12.86
CA MET A 53 -1.08 -7.78 13.46
C MET A 53 -0.19 -7.15 12.38
N VAL A 54 0.27 -7.97 11.42
CA VAL A 54 1.09 -7.50 10.28
C VAL A 54 0.30 -6.52 9.40
N ARG A 55 -1.00 -6.76 9.20
CA ARG A 55 -1.89 -5.85 8.47
C ARG A 55 -1.94 -4.48 9.14
N ALA A 56 -2.24 -4.44 10.44
CA ALA A 56 -2.31 -3.20 11.22
C ALA A 56 -0.98 -2.43 11.16
N GLN A 57 0.14 -3.11 11.41
CA GLN A 57 1.46 -2.49 11.32
C GLN A 57 1.74 -1.91 9.92
N THR A 58 1.40 -2.65 8.85
CA THR A 58 1.62 -2.18 7.48
C THR A 58 0.70 -0.99 7.14
N GLU A 59 -0.51 -0.95 7.69
CA GLU A 59 -1.46 0.17 7.53
C GLU A 59 -0.98 1.43 8.25
N ASP A 60 -0.44 1.29 9.46
CA ASP A 60 0.17 2.40 10.22
C ASP A 60 1.39 2.96 9.48
N GLU A 61 2.28 2.09 8.99
CA GLU A 61 3.44 2.49 8.19
C GLU A 61 3.03 3.22 6.90
N LEU A 62 2.01 2.72 6.19
CA LEU A 62 1.50 3.37 4.99
C LEU A 62 0.91 4.76 5.30
N THR A 63 0.17 4.88 6.41
CA THR A 63 -0.41 6.15 6.86
C THR A 63 0.69 7.17 7.14
N MET A 64 1.73 6.77 7.90
CA MET A 64 2.89 7.64 8.16
C MET A 64 3.59 8.11 6.87
N LEU A 65 3.70 7.24 5.86
CA LEU A 65 4.29 7.63 4.57
C LEU A 65 3.40 8.60 3.79
N LYS A 66 2.08 8.46 3.86
CA LYS A 66 1.12 9.39 3.24
C LYS A 66 1.17 10.75 3.92
N ASP A 67 1.19 10.80 5.24
CA ASP A 67 1.32 12.05 6.00
C ASP A 67 2.63 12.76 5.70
N LYS A 68 3.74 12.01 5.61
CA LYS A 68 5.05 12.56 5.24
C LYS A 68 5.04 13.16 3.83
N GLN A 69 4.33 12.53 2.88
CA GLN A 69 4.18 13.06 1.54
C GLN A 69 3.35 14.35 1.54
N SER A 70 2.22 14.38 2.23
CA SER A 70 1.33 15.55 2.31
C SER A 70 2.08 16.77 2.85
N ARG A 71 2.80 16.60 3.97
CA ARG A 71 3.59 17.70 4.55
C ARG A 71 4.67 18.22 3.60
N ALA A 72 5.37 17.32 2.91
CA ALA A 72 6.39 17.72 1.94
C ALA A 72 5.79 18.47 0.73
N GLN A 73 4.55 18.15 0.34
CA GLN A 73 3.83 18.85 -0.71
C GLN A 73 3.35 20.23 -0.24
N GLU A 74 2.78 20.31 0.96
CA GLU A 74 2.35 21.56 1.59
C GLU A 74 3.54 22.54 1.73
N ASP A 75 4.69 22.06 2.21
CA ASP A 75 5.91 22.87 2.34
C ASP A 75 6.43 23.38 0.98
N PHE A 76 6.20 22.62 -0.10
CA PHE A 76 6.65 22.95 -1.45
C PHE A 76 5.68 23.87 -2.21
N GLN A 77 4.42 23.96 -1.79
CA GLN A 77 3.36 24.66 -2.53
C GLN A 77 3.74 26.10 -2.91
N SER A 78 4.32 26.86 -1.97
CA SER A 78 4.76 28.24 -2.25
C SER A 78 5.85 28.35 -3.32
N VAL A 79 6.72 27.34 -3.41
CA VAL A 79 7.78 27.26 -4.43
C VAL A 79 7.18 26.89 -5.78
N GLU A 80 6.24 25.94 -5.81
CA GLU A 80 5.51 25.57 -7.01
C GLU A 80 4.77 26.77 -7.62
N GLU A 81 4.06 27.54 -6.81
CA GLU A 81 3.38 28.77 -7.24
C GLU A 81 4.38 29.78 -7.84
N ALA A 82 5.57 29.92 -7.26
CA ALA A 82 6.62 30.80 -7.77
C ALA A 82 7.22 30.29 -9.10
N LEU A 83 7.39 28.98 -9.27
CA LEU A 83 7.85 28.38 -10.53
C LEU A 83 6.83 28.62 -11.65
N VAL A 84 5.55 28.40 -11.37
CA VAL A 84 4.45 28.65 -12.31
C VAL A 84 4.40 30.14 -12.69
N ALA A 85 4.50 31.04 -11.70
CA ALA A 85 4.54 32.49 -11.95
C ALA A 85 5.75 32.93 -12.79
N ALA A 86 6.87 32.22 -12.69
CA ALA A 86 8.05 32.44 -13.52
C ALA A 86 7.95 31.83 -14.93
N GLY A 87 6.82 31.18 -15.27
CA GLY A 87 6.61 30.51 -16.55
C GLY A 87 7.42 29.21 -16.70
N ILE A 88 7.85 28.61 -15.60
CA ILE A 88 8.53 27.32 -15.60
C ILE A 88 7.47 26.22 -15.69
N ASP A 89 7.63 25.33 -16.67
CA ASP A 89 6.82 24.12 -16.81
C ASP A 89 7.24 23.10 -15.74
N PHE A 90 6.63 23.22 -14.56
CA PHE A 90 6.85 22.32 -13.43
C PHE A 90 5.80 21.21 -13.43
N GLN A 91 6.25 19.96 -13.45
CA GLN A 91 5.38 18.79 -13.32
C GLN A 91 5.29 18.35 -11.85
N HIS A 92 4.08 18.30 -11.30
CA HIS A 92 3.89 17.93 -9.90
C HIS A 92 4.24 16.44 -9.70
N PRO A 93 5.01 16.07 -8.65
CA PRO A 93 5.41 14.68 -8.39
C PRO A 93 4.24 13.68 -8.22
N ALA A 94 3.04 14.16 -7.90
CA ALA A 94 1.84 13.33 -7.76
C ALA A 94 1.28 12.94 -9.13
N ASP A 95 1.40 13.84 -10.12
CA ASP A 95 0.97 13.59 -11.50
C ASP A 95 1.88 12.57 -12.17
N GLU A 96 3.21 12.73 -12.01
CA GLU A 96 4.18 11.75 -12.50
C GLU A 96 3.94 10.36 -11.89
N GLN A 97 3.65 10.31 -10.58
CA GLN A 97 3.31 9.06 -9.90
C GLN A 97 2.02 8.43 -10.43
N ASN A 98 0.98 9.23 -10.68
CA ASN A 98 -0.29 8.75 -11.23
C ASN A 98 -0.13 8.19 -12.64
N GLU A 99 0.64 8.86 -13.50
CA GLU A 99 0.99 8.37 -14.83
C GLU A 99 1.76 7.05 -14.77
N GLU A 100 2.73 6.92 -13.85
CA GLU A 100 3.47 5.67 -13.66
C GLU A 100 2.54 4.52 -13.22
N ILE A 101 1.59 4.79 -12.32
CA ILE A 101 0.60 3.81 -11.87
C ILE A 101 -0.33 3.40 -13.02
N LEU A 102 -0.84 4.36 -13.80
CA LEU A 102 -1.68 4.10 -14.96
C LEU A 102 -0.94 3.25 -15.99
N ASN A 103 0.30 3.61 -16.33
CA ASN A 103 1.14 2.84 -17.24
C ASN A 103 1.36 1.39 -16.76
N ARG A 104 1.57 1.19 -15.46
CA ARG A 104 1.69 -0.17 -14.88
C ARG A 104 0.39 -0.96 -15.01
N ARG A 105 -0.76 -0.33 -14.75
CA ARG A 105 -2.08 -0.98 -14.89
C ARG A 105 -2.36 -1.36 -16.34
N SER A 106 -2.07 -0.48 -17.30
CA SER A 106 -2.29 -0.75 -18.73
C SER A 106 -1.49 -1.95 -19.23
N LYS A 107 -0.25 -2.14 -18.74
CA LYS A 107 0.61 -3.28 -19.11
C LYS A 107 0.21 -4.61 -18.47
N MET A 108 -0.69 -4.62 -17.48
CA MET A 108 -1.19 -5.84 -16.86
C MET A 108 -2.44 -6.42 -17.56
N VAL A 109 -2.97 -5.73 -18.58
CA VAL A 109 -4.18 -6.13 -19.32
C VAL A 109 -3.83 -6.82 -20.66
N GLU A 110 -2.54 -6.98 -20.97
CA GLU A 110 -2.02 -7.83 -22.07
C GLU A 110 -1.45 -9.15 -21.52
#